data_AF-A0A3B0AGI7-F1
#
_entry.id   AF-A0A3B0AGI7-F1
#
_cell.length_a   1.000
_cell.length_b   1.000
_cell.length_c   1.000
_cell.angle_alpha   90.00
_cell.angle_beta   90.00
_cell.angle_gamma   90.00
#
_symmetry.space_group_name_H-M   'P 1'
#
loop_
_entity.id
_entity.type
_entity.pdbx_description
1 polymer ?
#
loop_
_entity_poly.entity_id
_entity_poly.type
_entity_poly.pdbx_seq_one_letter_code
_entity_poly.pdbx_strand_id
1 'polypeptide(L)'
;LPGNHNDCTAFADSGIDAACGDATVIADGAYRGTGLLIPHRRQAGQERLPRWKEEHNASHRRVRARVEHVFARMKNWKILRDCRLKGDGVFWATSGVAHMHNLALAG
;
A
#
# COMPACT_ATOMS: atom_id res chain seq x y z
N LEU A 1 7.33 13.49 -0.23
CA LEU A 1 8.76 13.38 0.12
C LEU A 1 9.57 13.20 -1.16
N PRO A 2 10.34 14.21 -1.60
CA PRO A 2 11.30 14.04 -2.68
C PRO A 2 12.52 13.24 -2.19
N GLY A 3 13.04 12.30 -2.99
CA GLY A 3 14.29 11.58 -2.71
C GLY A 3 14.16 10.06 -2.60
N ASN A 4 15.28 9.34 -2.72
CA ASN A 4 15.40 7.89 -2.62
C ASN A 4 15.24 7.39 -1.17
N HIS A 5 14.07 7.62 -0.60
CA HIS A 5 13.70 7.14 0.73
C HIS A 5 13.21 5.70 0.60
N ASN A 6 13.60 4.85 1.57
CA ASN A 6 13.00 3.53 1.65
C ASN A 6 11.52 3.65 2.09
N ASP A 7 10.73 2.63 1.79
CA ASP A 7 9.29 2.64 2.05
C ASP A 7 8.94 2.86 3.54
N CYS A 8 9.80 2.41 4.47
CA CYS A 8 9.61 2.66 5.90
C CYS A 8 9.71 4.14 6.25
N THR A 9 10.70 4.85 5.71
CA THR A 9 10.86 6.29 5.93
C THR A 9 9.70 7.05 5.30
N ALA A 10 9.32 6.70 4.07
CA ALA A 10 8.17 7.30 3.41
C ALA A 10 6.87 7.09 4.20
N PHE A 11 6.68 5.90 4.78
CA PHE A 11 5.54 5.60 5.64
C PHE A 11 5.50 6.51 6.87
N ALA A 12 6.58 6.56 7.65
CA ALA A 12 6.66 7.36 8.87
C ALA A 12 6.47 8.86 8.60
N ASP A 13 7.15 9.38 7.57
CA ASP A 13 7.15 10.81 7.26
C ASP A 13 5.84 11.27 6.60
N SER A 14 5.05 10.35 6.03
CA SER A 14 3.78 10.69 5.38
C SER A 14 2.62 10.95 6.35
N GLY A 15 2.73 10.53 7.61
CA GLY A 15 1.63 10.57 8.58
C GLY A 15 0.45 9.66 8.23
N ILE A 16 0.63 8.70 7.30
CA ILE A 16 -0.43 7.80 6.88
C ILE A 16 -0.81 6.79 7.96
N ASP A 17 0.09 6.53 8.91
CA ASP A 17 -0.18 5.76 10.12
C ASP A 17 -1.30 6.38 10.94
N ALA A 18 -1.26 7.71 11.15
CA ALA A 18 -2.32 8.44 11.85
C ALA A 18 -3.64 8.39 11.07
N ALA A 19 -3.59 8.45 9.73
CA ALA A 19 -4.77 8.35 8.89
C ALA A 19 -5.40 6.94 8.90
N CYS A 20 -4.59 5.89 9.10
CA CYS A 20 -5.09 4.52 9.24
C CYS A 20 -5.77 4.27 10.60
N GLY A 21 -5.43 5.02 11.65
CA GLY A 21 -6.01 4.84 12.99
C GLY A 21 -5.87 3.40 13.47
N ASP A 22 -6.98 2.82 13.97
CA ASP A 22 -7.02 1.44 14.48
C ASP A 22 -7.21 0.39 13.38
N ALA A 23 -7.16 0.78 12.09
CA ALA A 23 -7.36 -0.15 11.00
C ALA A 23 -6.23 -1.19 10.94
N THR A 24 -6.59 -2.43 10.61
CA THR A 24 -5.58 -3.46 10.27
C THR A 24 -4.91 -3.10 8.95
N VAL A 25 -3.66 -2.67 9.02
CA VAL A 25 -2.86 -2.28 7.84
C VAL A 25 -1.92 -3.42 7.43
N ILE A 26 -2.05 -3.81 6.16
CA ILE A 26 -1.23 -4.85 5.52
C ILE A 26 -0.18 -4.17 4.66
N ALA A 27 1.07 -4.59 4.83
CA ALA A 27 2.20 -4.05 4.05
C ALA A 27 3.08 -5.16 3.48
N ASP A 28 3.92 -4.82 2.51
CA ASP A 28 4.88 -5.77 1.98
C ASP A 28 6.10 -5.94 2.90
N GLY A 29 7.04 -6.82 2.52
CA GLY A 29 8.20 -7.13 3.34
C GLY A 29 9.23 -6.00 3.47
N ALA A 30 9.14 -4.93 2.67
CA ALA A 30 10.00 -3.76 2.76
C ALA A 30 9.66 -2.89 3.98
N TYR A 31 8.41 -2.91 4.45
CA TYR A 31 7.91 -2.20 5.63
C TYR A 31 8.31 -2.89 6.95
N ARG A 32 9.52 -3.42 7.05
CA ARG A 32 9.96 -4.08 8.27
C ARG A 32 10.23 -3.05 9.37
N GLY A 33 9.75 -3.34 10.58
CA GLY A 33 9.98 -2.50 11.76
C GLY A 33 8.95 -1.39 11.95
N THR A 34 7.93 -1.31 11.10
CA THR A 34 6.85 -0.30 11.19
C THR A 34 5.62 -0.77 11.98
N GLY A 35 5.63 -1.99 12.54
CA GLY A 35 4.48 -2.56 13.26
C GLY A 35 3.33 -3.08 12.36
N LEU A 36 3.44 -2.90 11.05
CA LEU A 36 2.43 -3.32 10.07
C LEU A 36 2.38 -4.84 9.89
N LEU A 37 1.23 -5.35 9.43
CA LEU A 37 1.07 -6.77 9.11
C LEU A 37 1.83 -7.10 7.80
N ILE A 38 3.05 -7.62 7.96
CA ILE A 38 3.94 -8.01 6.86
C ILE A 38 4.04 -9.55 6.73
N PRO A 39 4.43 -10.08 5.55
CA PRO A 39 4.63 -11.52 5.38
C PRO A 39 5.71 -12.07 6.31
N HIS A 40 5.50 -13.29 6.82
CA HIS A 40 6.51 -14.04 7.55
C HIS A 40 7.71 -14.33 6.65
N ARG A 41 8.91 -14.04 7.13
CA ARG A 41 10.17 -14.36 6.43
C ARG A 41 10.89 -15.49 7.17
N ARG A 42 11.61 -16.30 6.41
CA ARG A 42 12.54 -17.29 6.94
C ARG A 42 13.72 -16.61 7.63
N GLN A 43 14.14 -17.17 8.75
CA GLN A 43 15.37 -16.77 9.43
C GLN A 43 16.58 -17.46 8.78
N ALA A 44 17.78 -16.93 9.04
CA ALA A 44 19.02 -17.58 8.59
C ALA A 44 19.11 -18.99 9.19
N GLY A 45 19.50 -19.97 8.38
CA GLY A 45 19.55 -21.38 8.78
C GLY A 45 18.19 -22.11 8.82
N GLN A 46 17.08 -21.41 8.63
CA GLN A 46 15.75 -22.03 8.58
C GLN A 46 15.43 -22.53 7.17
N GLU A 47 15.17 -23.83 7.01
CA GLU A 47 14.91 -24.46 5.71
C GLU A 47 13.49 -24.26 5.19
N ARG A 48 12.47 -24.16 6.05
CA ARG A 48 11.08 -23.86 5.67
C ARG A 48 10.36 -23.11 6.77
N LEU A 49 9.31 -22.37 6.40
CA LEU A 49 8.41 -21.79 7.39
C LEU A 49 7.48 -22.90 7.92
N PRO A 50 7.08 -22.84 9.21
CA PRO A 50 5.96 -23.63 9.69
C PRO A 50 4.74 -23.45 8.77
N ARG A 51 4.00 -24.53 8.54
CA ARG A 51 2.87 -24.57 7.60
C ARG A 51 1.87 -23.43 7.80
N TRP A 52 1.51 -23.10 9.04
CA TRP A 52 0.58 -22.01 9.34
C TRP A 52 1.10 -20.62 8.90
N LYS A 53 2.42 -20.39 8.93
CA LYS A 53 3.02 -19.14 8.42
C LYS A 53 2.99 -19.09 6.90
N GLU A 54 3.14 -20.23 6.23
CA GLU A 54 3.02 -20.33 4.78
C GLU A 54 1.57 -20.09 4.32
N GLU A 55 0.60 -20.67 5.02
CA GLU A 55 -0.84 -20.46 4.80
C GLU A 55 -1.23 -18.99 5.04
N HIS A 56 -0.74 -18.37 6.11
CA HIS A 56 -0.94 -16.95 6.34
C HIS A 56 -0.30 -16.08 5.25
N ASN A 57 0.94 -16.39 4.83
CA ASN A 57 1.57 -15.70 3.70
C ASN A 57 0.79 -15.88 2.38
N ALA A 58 0.12 -17.01 2.17
CA ALA A 58 -0.74 -17.22 1.03
C ALA A 58 -1.98 -16.32 1.07
N SER A 59 -2.61 -16.16 2.24
CA SER A 59 -3.68 -15.19 2.45
C SER A 59 -3.20 -13.76 2.18
N HIS A 60 -2.05 -13.38 2.75
CA HIS A 60 -1.43 -12.07 2.55
C HIS A 60 -1.18 -11.75 1.07
N ARG A 61 -0.59 -12.71 0.32
CA ARG A 61 -0.37 -12.58 -1.14
C ARG A 61 -1.68 -12.40 -1.91
N ARG A 62 -2.77 -13.09 -1.54
CA ARG A 62 -4.07 -12.94 -2.21
C ARG A 62 -4.65 -11.53 -2.04
N VAL A 63 -4.56 -10.98 -0.83
CA VAL A 63 -5.01 -9.60 -0.57
C VAL A 63 -4.16 -8.61 -1.35
N ARG A 64 -2.83 -8.75 -1.28
CA ARG A 64 -1.89 -7.90 -2.04
C ARG A 64 -2.11 -7.93 -3.54
N ALA A 65 -2.31 -9.11 -4.13
CA ALA A 65 -2.53 -9.24 -5.55
C ALA A 65 -3.74 -8.44 -6.04
N ARG A 66 -4.82 -8.35 -5.24
CA ARG A 66 -6.00 -7.54 -5.56
C ARG A 66 -5.66 -6.04 -5.53
N VAL A 67 -4.97 -5.60 -4.49
CA VAL A 67 -4.52 -4.20 -4.33
C VAL A 67 -3.59 -3.79 -5.48
N GLU A 68 -2.62 -4.63 -5.80
CA GLU A 68 -1.69 -4.42 -6.92
C GLU A 68 -2.39 -4.37 -8.27
N HIS A 69 -3.42 -5.19 -8.50
CA HIS A 69 -4.23 -5.12 -9.70
C HIS A 69 -4.96 -3.78 -9.85
N VAL A 70 -5.54 -3.27 -8.76
CA VAL A 70 -6.19 -1.96 -8.73
C VAL A 70 -5.18 -0.85 -9.03
N PHE A 71 -4.01 -0.86 -8.35
CA PHE A 71 -2.96 0.12 -8.62
C PHE A 71 -2.43 0.04 -10.04
N ALA A 72 -2.26 -1.16 -10.60
CA ALA A 72 -1.84 -1.33 -11.99
C ALA A 72 -2.86 -0.72 -12.97
N ARG A 73 -4.16 -0.87 -12.69
CA ARG A 73 -5.22 -0.23 -13.48
C ARG A 73 -5.17 1.30 -13.34
N MET A 74 -5.03 1.82 -12.13
CA MET A 74 -4.96 3.26 -11.86
C MET A 74 -3.76 3.93 -12.52
N LYS A 75 -2.59 3.27 -12.54
CA LYS A 75 -1.38 3.77 -13.24
C LYS A 75 -1.59 3.99 -14.74
N ASN A 76 -2.60 3.35 -15.34
CA ASN A 76 -2.96 3.53 -16.74
C ASN A 76 -3.91 4.71 -17.00
N TRP A 77 -4.46 5.34 -15.97
CA TRP A 77 -5.35 6.48 -16.14
C TRP A 77 -4.56 7.74 -16.49
N LYS A 78 -4.92 8.38 -17.60
CA LYS A 78 -4.23 9.56 -18.12
C LYS A 78 -4.11 10.66 -17.08
N ILE A 79 -5.19 10.97 -16.35
CA ILE A 79 -5.18 12.03 -15.34
C ILE A 79 -4.16 11.77 -14.21
N LEU A 80 -4.10 10.55 -13.69
CA LEU A 80 -3.13 10.19 -12.65
C LEU A 80 -1.70 10.16 -13.18
N ARG A 81 -1.52 9.71 -14.43
CA ARG A 81 -0.22 9.69 -15.10
C ARG A 81 0.32 11.11 -15.31
N ASP A 82 -0.51 12.02 -15.82
CA ASP A 82 -0.15 13.41 -16.12
C ASP A 82 0.16 14.20 -14.83
N CYS A 83 -0.42 13.78 -13.70
CA CYS A 83 -0.21 14.37 -12.38
C CYS A 83 0.98 13.78 -11.60
N ARG A 84 1.52 12.61 -12.01
CA ARG A 84 2.51 11.83 -11.25
C ARG A 84 3.78 12.59 -10.86
N LEU A 85 4.23 13.51 -11.70
CA LEU A 85 5.47 14.27 -11.51
C LEU A 85 5.22 15.75 -11.18
N LYS A 86 3.98 16.13 -10.85
CA LYS A 86 3.56 17.52 -10.67
C LYS A 86 3.29 17.85 -9.20
N GLY A 87 4.30 17.68 -8.33
CA GLY A 87 4.14 17.93 -6.88
C GLY A 87 2.97 17.14 -6.30
N ASP A 88 2.02 17.83 -5.68
CA ASP A 88 0.81 17.24 -5.08
C ASP A 88 -0.27 16.85 -6.11
N GLY A 89 0.03 16.89 -7.41
CA GLY A 89 -0.93 16.63 -8.48
C GLY A 89 -1.66 15.29 -8.35
N VAL A 90 -0.97 14.22 -7.93
CA VAL A 90 -1.61 12.90 -7.72
C VAL A 90 -2.60 12.94 -6.57
N PHE A 91 -2.27 13.65 -5.49
CA PHE A 91 -3.13 13.79 -4.33
C PHE A 91 -4.44 14.47 -4.74
N TRP A 92 -4.39 15.63 -5.39
CA TRP A 92 -5.58 16.35 -5.82
C TRP A 92 -6.41 15.57 -6.83
N ALA A 93 -5.76 14.94 -7.82
CA ALA A 93 -6.47 14.11 -8.81
C ALA A 93 -7.18 12.92 -8.16
N THR A 94 -6.53 12.24 -7.22
CA THR A 94 -7.11 11.09 -6.50
C THR A 94 -8.28 11.53 -5.62
N SER A 95 -8.12 12.62 -4.87
CA SER A 95 -9.19 13.19 -4.03
C SER A 95 -10.40 13.62 -4.84
N GLY A 96 -10.19 14.25 -6.01
CA GLY A 96 -11.27 14.62 -6.91
C GLY A 96 -12.05 13.41 -7.45
N VAL A 97 -11.35 12.36 -7.88
CA VAL A 97 -11.97 11.10 -8.33
C VAL A 97 -12.77 10.44 -7.21
N ALA A 98 -12.20 10.35 -6.01
CA ALA A 98 -12.87 9.77 -4.85
C ALA A 98 -14.13 10.55 -4.47
N HIS A 99 -14.06 11.90 -4.49
CA HIS A 99 -15.20 12.76 -4.19
C HIS A 99 -16.34 12.54 -5.19
N MET A 100 -16.06 12.55 -6.50
CA MET A 100 -17.07 12.31 -7.53
C MET A 100 -17.70 10.91 -7.42
N HIS A 101 -16.89 9.89 -7.14
CA HIS A 101 -17.40 8.54 -6.91
C HIS A 101 -18.35 8.48 -5.71
N ASN A 102 -17.98 9.12 -4.59
CA ASN A 102 -18.82 9.14 -3.40
C ASN A 102 -20.14 9.90 -3.63
N LEU A 103 -20.11 10.99 -4.39
CA LEU A 103 -21.34 11.69 -4.81
C LEU A 103 -22.25 10.79 -5.66
N ALA A 104 -21.67 10.02 -6.59
CA ALA A 104 -22.43 9.09 -7.43
C ALA A 104 -23.03 7.91 -6.63
N LEU A 105 -22.46 7.53 -5.50
CA LEU A 105 -23.01 6.52 -4.59
C LEU A 105 -24.05 7.07 -3.60
N ALA A 106 -24.01 8.37 -3.33
CA ALA A 106 -24.89 9.03 -2.36
C ALA A 106 -26.15 9.65 -3.00
N GLY A 107 -26.19 9.77 -4.33
CA GLY A 107 -27.38 10.14 -5.11
C GLY A 107 -28.18 8.93 -5.54
#